data_AF-A0A4Y1Z6T6-F1
#
_entry.id   AF-A0A4Y1Z6T6-F1
#
_cell.length_a   1.000
_cell.length_b   1.000
_cell.length_c   1.000
_cell.angle_alpha   90.00
_cell.angle_beta   90.00
_cell.angle_gamma   90.00
#
_symmetry.space_group_name_H-M   'P 1'
#
loop_
_entity.id
_entity.type
_entity.pdbx_description
1 polymer ?
#
loop_
_entity_poly.entity_id
_entity_poly.type
_entity_poly.pdbx_seq_one_letter_code
_entity_poly.pdbx_strand_id
1 'polypeptide(L)'
;MINKIIEQTGVKIDIEQDGSIKIFSIDEANARKAKQIIEDLVRVAHVGEIFVGKVKRIEKFGAFVSLFGHTDGLIHVSELDAKRVTHVEDVVSIGDEVRVKVIEVDQHGRIKLRARRC
;
A
#
# COMPACT_ATOMS: atom_id res chain seq x y z
N MET A 1 14.00 8.79 11.20
CA MET A 1 13.12 7.79 11.85
C MET A 1 13.89 6.51 12.19
N ILE A 2 14.63 5.91 11.25
CA ILE A 2 15.30 4.60 11.39
C ILE A 2 16.49 4.59 12.38
N ASN A 3 17.32 5.64 12.41
CA ASN A 3 18.50 5.69 13.30
C ASN A 3 18.14 5.57 14.79
N LYS A 4 16.96 6.07 15.19
CA LYS A 4 16.51 6.05 16.59
C LYS A 4 16.11 4.66 17.08
N ILE A 5 15.67 3.78 16.17
CA ILE A 5 15.30 2.39 16.47
C ILE A 5 16.56 1.53 16.61
N ILE A 6 17.56 1.76 15.75
CA ILE A 6 18.85 1.06 15.76
C ILE A 6 19.61 1.36 17.07
N GLU A 7 19.63 2.61 17.53
CA GLU A 7 20.27 2.99 18.80
C GLU A 7 19.59 2.39 20.04
N GLN A 8 18.27 2.24 20.03
CA GLN A 8 17.54 1.73 21.20
C GLN A 8 17.43 0.20 21.26
N THR A 9 17.49 -0.49 20.12
CA THR A 9 17.31 -1.95 20.08
C THR A 9 18.62 -2.71 19.79
N GLY A 10 19.67 -2.03 19.33
CA GLY A 10 20.95 -2.68 18.96
C GLY A 10 20.83 -3.60 17.74
N VAL A 11 19.78 -3.42 16.94
CA VAL A 11 19.44 -4.29 15.81
C VAL A 11 19.95 -3.66 14.53
N LYS A 12 20.71 -4.43 13.74
CA LYS A 12 21.21 -4.03 12.44
C LYS A 12 20.19 -4.46 11.38
N ILE A 13 19.55 -3.48 10.74
CA ILE A 13 18.51 -3.72 9.73
C ILE A 13 19.14 -3.45 8.37
N ASP A 14 19.15 -4.46 7.51
CA ASP A 14 19.59 -4.35 6.12
C ASP A 14 18.36 -4.42 5.21
N ILE A 15 18.31 -3.56 4.19
CA ILE A 15 17.18 -3.49 3.25
C ILE A 15 17.77 -3.78 1.89
N GLU A 16 17.44 -4.94 1.34
CA GLU A 16 17.87 -5.35 0.01
C GLU A 16 17.04 -4.65 -1.07
N GLN A 17 17.62 -4.53 -2.28
CA GLN A 17 17.00 -3.82 -3.40
C GLN A 17 15.74 -4.51 -3.95
N ASP A 18 15.48 -5.76 -3.52
CA ASP A 18 14.29 -6.53 -3.83
C ASP A 18 13.13 -6.27 -2.85
N GLY A 19 13.37 -5.46 -1.80
CA GLY A 19 12.40 -5.19 -0.73
C GLY A 19 12.49 -6.15 0.46
N SER A 20 13.45 -7.08 0.47
CA SER A 20 13.69 -7.98 1.61
C SER A 20 14.37 -7.23 2.75
N ILE A 21 13.75 -7.23 3.94
CA ILE A 21 14.32 -6.62 5.15
C ILE A 21 14.99 -7.71 5.99
N LYS A 22 16.32 -7.67 6.09
CA LYS A 22 17.11 -8.59 6.92
C LYS A 22 17.39 -7.95 8.28
N ILE A 23 16.88 -8.58 9.33
CA ILE A 23 17.04 -8.11 10.70
C ILE A 23 18.13 -8.95 11.37
N PHE A 24 19.27 -8.34 11.66
CA PHE A 24 20.37 -8.95 12.42
C PHE A 24 20.33 -8.43 13.86
N SER A 25 20.08 -9.33 14.81
CA SER A 25 20.14 -9.03 16.24
C SER A 25 20.96 -10.09 16.96
N ILE A 26 21.68 -9.64 18.00
CA ILE A 26 22.43 -10.50 18.91
C ILE A 26 21.57 -11.08 20.05
N ASP A 27 20.33 -10.60 20.19
CA ASP A 27 19.42 -10.98 21.28
C ASP A 27 18.02 -11.33 20.74
N GLU A 28 17.54 -12.53 21.03
CA GLU A 28 16.25 -13.04 20.53
C GLU A 28 15.05 -12.20 21.01
N ALA A 29 15.12 -11.62 22.21
CA ALA A 29 14.03 -10.81 22.76
C ALA A 29 13.91 -9.46 22.03
N ASN A 30 15.05 -8.85 21.67
CA ASN A 30 15.06 -7.61 20.90
C ASN A 30 14.73 -7.86 19.43
N ALA A 31 15.14 -9.00 18.87
CA ALA A 31 14.74 -9.42 17.54
C ALA A 31 13.22 -9.51 17.39
N ARG A 32 12.52 -10.13 18.37
CA ARG A 32 11.05 -10.20 18.37
C ARG A 32 10.40 -8.83 18.47
N LYS A 33 10.89 -7.94 19.33
CA LYS A 33 10.37 -6.57 19.46
C LYS A 33 10.56 -5.76 18.18
N ALA A 34 11.76 -5.80 17.60
CA ALA A 34 12.04 -5.12 16.34
C ALA A 34 11.18 -5.68 15.21
N LYS A 35 11.02 -7.01 15.13
CA LYS A 35 10.11 -7.65 14.18
C LYS A 35 8.68 -7.15 14.34
N GLN A 36 8.14 -7.14 15.57
CA GLN A 36 6.77 -6.71 15.82
C GLN A 36 6.54 -5.24 15.45
N ILE A 37 7.49 -4.36 15.79
CA ILE A 37 7.44 -2.93 15.47
C ILE A 37 7.52 -2.72 13.95
N ILE A 38 8.39 -3.48 13.27
CA ILE A 38 8.53 -3.41 11.81
C ILE A 38 7.30 -3.99 11.13
N GLU A 39 6.75 -5.12 11.56
CA GLU A 39 5.50 -5.69 11.02
C GLU A 39 4.31 -4.72 11.18
N ASP A 40 4.24 -3.98 12.28
CA ASP A 40 3.16 -3.01 12.51
C ASP A 40 3.35 -1.70 11.73
N LEU A 41 4.59 -1.23 11.56
CA LEU A 41 4.94 -0.08 10.70
C LEU A 41 4.84 -0.40 9.21
N VAL A 42 5.16 -1.63 8.83
CA VAL A 42 5.22 -2.16 7.47
C VAL A 42 3.96 -3.00 7.23
N ARG A 43 2.79 -2.46 7.58
CA ARG A 43 1.50 -2.94 7.02
C ARG A 43 1.49 -2.63 5.53
N VAL A 44 2.23 -3.40 4.75
CA VAL A 44 2.20 -3.39 3.30
C VAL A 44 0.88 -4.05 2.93
N ALA A 45 0.06 -3.32 2.18
CA ALA A 45 -1.17 -3.85 1.64
C ALA A 45 -0.85 -5.16 0.88
N HIS A 46 -1.28 -6.32 1.38
CA HIS A 46 -0.94 -7.56 0.71
C HIS A 46 -1.75 -7.70 -0.57
N VAL A 47 -1.11 -8.23 -1.61
CA VAL A 47 -1.79 -8.55 -2.86
C VAL A 47 -2.96 -9.49 -2.56
N GLY A 48 -4.16 -9.09 -2.98
CA GLY A 48 -5.39 -9.83 -2.74
C GLY A 48 -6.29 -9.28 -1.63
N GLU A 49 -5.78 -8.42 -0.75
CA GLU A 49 -6.59 -7.78 0.28
C GLU A 49 -7.53 -6.71 -0.32
N ILE A 50 -8.65 -6.50 0.37
CA ILE A 50 -9.67 -5.54 -0.02
C ILE A 50 -9.67 -4.42 1.01
N PHE A 51 -9.55 -3.19 0.53
CA PHE A 51 -9.55 -1.99 1.35
C PHE A 51 -10.65 -1.04 0.88
N VAL A 52 -11.10 -0.20 1.80
CA VAL A 52 -11.92 0.97 1.46
C VAL A 52 -10.96 2.14 1.34
N GLY A 53 -10.94 2.77 0.18
CA GLY A 53 -10.09 3.91 -0.10
C GLY A 53 -10.90 5.11 -0.59
N LYS A 54 -10.38 6.30 -0.34
CA LYS A 54 -11.02 7.55 -0.77
C LYS A 54 -10.39 8.07 -2.04
N VAL A 55 -11.20 8.39 -3.04
CA VAL A 55 -10.72 8.98 -4.30
C VAL A 55 -10.15 10.37 -4.02
N LYS A 56 -8.87 10.57 -4.31
CA LYS A 56 -8.18 11.85 -4.10
C LYS A 56 -8.07 12.64 -5.39
N ARG A 57 -7.84 11.94 -6.51
CA ARG A 57 -7.72 12.53 -7.85
C ARG A 57 -8.27 11.59 -8.90
N ILE A 58 -8.76 12.16 -9.99
CA ILE A 58 -9.27 11.44 -11.15
C ILE A 58 -8.52 11.95 -12.37
N GLU A 59 -8.11 11.04 -13.24
CA GLU A 59 -7.45 11.29 -14.51
C GLU A 59 -8.19 10.57 -15.64
N LYS A 60 -7.92 10.93 -16.89
CA LYS A 60 -8.60 10.32 -18.04
C LYS A 60 -8.37 8.82 -18.18
N PHE A 61 -7.25 8.31 -17.66
CA PHE A 61 -6.86 6.91 -17.74
C PHE A 61 -7.13 6.11 -16.45
N GLY A 62 -7.57 6.76 -15.37
CA GLY A 62 -7.77 6.09 -14.10
C GLY A 62 -8.09 7.01 -12.92
N ALA A 63 -8.24 6.42 -11.74
CA ALA A 63 -8.50 7.14 -10.49
C ALA A 63 -7.42 6.82 -9.45
N PHE A 64 -6.97 7.85 -8.74
CA PHE A 64 -6.06 7.74 -7.62
C PHE A 64 -6.84 7.69 -6.32
N VAL A 65 -6.66 6.59 -5.60
CA VAL A 65 -7.34 6.29 -4.35
C VAL A 65 -6.33 6.24 -3.24
N SER A 66 -6.56 7.02 -2.20
CA SER A 66 -5.71 7.03 -1.03
C SER A 66 -6.14 5.90 -0.08
N LEU A 67 -5.19 5.03 0.24
CA LEU A 67 -5.28 3.93 1.18
C LEU A 67 -4.51 4.29 2.43
N PHE A 68 -5.18 4.20 3.58
CA PHE A 68 -4.59 4.43 4.90
C PHE A 68 -3.86 5.78 5.09
N GLY A 69 -4.14 6.77 4.24
CA GLY A 69 -3.61 8.14 4.35
C GLY A 69 -2.15 8.33 3.92
N HIS A 70 -1.39 7.25 3.73
CA HIS A 70 0.03 7.31 3.35
C HIS A 70 0.34 6.63 2.02
N THR A 71 -0.57 5.81 1.50
CA THR A 71 -0.33 5.02 0.30
C THR A 71 -1.36 5.37 -0.76
N ASP A 72 -0.92 5.82 -1.92
CA ASP A 72 -1.81 6.11 -3.03
C ASP A 72 -1.77 4.93 -4.01
N GLY A 73 -2.95 4.41 -4.34
CA GLY A 73 -3.12 3.37 -5.34
C GLY A 73 -3.83 3.89 -6.58
N LEU A 74 -3.51 3.29 -7.72
CA LEU A 74 -4.07 3.64 -9.02
C LEU A 74 -5.03 2.56 -9.48
N ILE A 75 -6.25 2.96 -9.80
CA ILE A 75 -7.23 2.13 -10.50
C ILE A 75 -7.22 2.54 -11.97
N HIS A 76 -6.96 1.60 -12.85
CA HIS A 76 -7.05 1.84 -14.30
C HIS A 76 -8.52 1.97 -14.73
N VAL A 77 -8.82 2.75 -15.76
CA VAL A 77 -10.19 2.91 -16.30
C VAL A 77 -10.87 1.57 -16.64
N SER A 78 -10.10 0.59 -17.10
CA SER A 78 -10.60 -0.77 -17.37
C SER A 78 -10.92 -1.59 -16.13
N GLU A 79 -10.41 -1.20 -14.97
CA GLU A 79 -10.55 -1.89 -13.68
C GLU A 79 -11.53 -1.14 -12.74
N LEU A 80 -12.12 -0.03 -13.22
CA LEU A 80 -13.10 0.78 -12.50
C LEU A 80 -14.51 0.19 -12.57
N ASP A 81 -14.89 -0.39 -13.72
CA ASP A 81 -16.18 -1.04 -13.91
C ASP A 81 -16.05 -2.20 -14.92
N ALA A 82 -16.99 -3.15 -14.88
CA ALA A 82 -17.08 -4.21 -15.88
C ALA A 82 -17.56 -3.69 -17.24
N LYS A 83 -18.26 -2.54 -17.25
CA LYS A 83 -18.68 -1.86 -18.46
C LYS A 83 -17.56 -1.01 -19.04
N ARG A 84 -17.59 -0.78 -20.35
CA ARG A 84 -16.62 0.08 -21.04
C ARG A 84 -16.87 1.53 -20.61
N VAL A 85 -16.06 2.01 -19.67
CA VAL A 85 -16.13 3.37 -19.15
C VAL A 85 -15.44 4.33 -20.13
N THR A 86 -16.18 5.33 -20.64
CA THR A 86 -15.62 6.38 -21.50
C THR A 86 -15.00 7.51 -20.68
N HIS A 87 -15.64 7.87 -19.55
CA HIS A 87 -15.15 8.88 -18.62
C HIS A 87 -15.13 8.34 -17.19
N VAL A 88 -13.98 8.45 -16.52
CA VAL A 88 -13.82 7.96 -15.14
C VAL A 88 -14.73 8.71 -14.16
N GLU A 89 -14.99 9.99 -14.44
CA GLU A 89 -15.82 10.89 -13.64
C GLU A 89 -17.28 10.44 -13.53
N ASP A 90 -17.78 9.68 -14.52
CA ASP A 90 -19.14 9.13 -14.49
C ASP A 90 -19.29 7.98 -13.48
N VAL A 91 -18.18 7.33 -13.12
CA VAL A 91 -18.17 6.10 -12.32
C VAL A 91 -17.74 6.37 -10.88
N VAL A 92 -16.77 7.28 -10.71
CA VAL A 92 -16.21 7.68 -9.43
C VAL A 92 -16.07 9.19 -9.35
N SER A 93 -16.25 9.75 -8.16
CA SER A 93 -16.10 11.18 -7.90
C SER A 93 -14.98 11.43 -6.89
N ILE A 94 -14.38 12.61 -6.92
CA ILE A 94 -13.38 12.99 -5.92
C ILE A 94 -14.05 13.02 -4.54
N GLY A 95 -13.45 12.33 -3.58
CA GLY A 95 -13.97 12.16 -2.24
C GLY A 95 -14.87 10.95 -2.04
N ASP A 96 -15.18 10.20 -3.10
CA ASP A 96 -15.98 8.98 -2.99
C ASP A 96 -15.19 7.84 -2.31
N GLU A 97 -15.90 6.98 -1.59
CA GLU A 97 -15.32 5.83 -0.89
C GLU A 97 -15.55 4.57 -1.72
N VAL A 98 -14.45 4.02 -2.26
CA VAL A 98 -14.49 2.86 -3.15
C VAL A 98 -13.81 1.67 -2.51
N ARG A 99 -14.45 0.51 -2.60
CA ARG A 99 -13.83 -0.77 -2.24
C ARG A 99 -12.91 -1.21 -3.35
N VAL A 100 -11.64 -1.39 -3.01
CA VAL A 100 -10.58 -1.71 -3.94
C VAL A 100 -9.85 -2.95 -3.48
N LYS A 101 -9.53 -3.83 -4.42
CA LYS A 101 -8.68 -4.98 -4.19
C LYS A 101 -7.27 -4.67 -4.68
N VAL A 102 -6.27 -4.99 -3.88
CA VAL A 102 -4.86 -4.91 -4.30
C VAL A 102 -4.57 -6.01 -5.30
N ILE A 103 -4.15 -5.63 -6.51
CA ILE A 103 -3.71 -6.57 -7.55
C ILE A 103 -2.21 -6.73 -7.51
N GLU A 104 -1.49 -5.62 -7.36
CA GLU A 104 -0.04 -5.60 -7.50
C GLU A 104 0.53 -4.45 -6.69
N VAL A 105 1.70 -4.66 -6.12
CA VAL A 105 2.46 -3.62 -5.41
C VAL A 105 3.82 -3.52 -6.09
N ASP A 106 4.12 -2.34 -6.62
CA ASP A 106 5.42 -2.03 -7.22
C ASP A 106 6.42 -1.67 -6.11
N GLN A 107 7.72 -1.96 -6.35
CA GLN A 107 8.83 -1.61 -5.45
C GLN A 107 8.96 -0.10 -5.22
N HIS A 108 8.43 0.72 -6.13
CA HIS A 108 8.34 2.18 -5.97
C HIS A 108 7.17 2.64 -5.06
N GLY A 109 6.44 1.71 -4.44
CA GLY A 109 5.29 2.01 -3.57
C GLY A 109 4.01 2.34 -4.34
N ARG A 110 3.97 2.11 -5.65
CA ARG A 110 2.76 2.26 -6.46
C ARG A 110 1.91 1.01 -6.31
N ILE A 111 0.66 1.17 -5.89
CA ILE A 111 -0.26 0.04 -5.74
C ILE A 111 -1.24 0.03 -6.90
N LYS A 112 -1.31 -1.09 -7.62
CA LYS A 112 -2.32 -1.33 -8.64
C LYS A 112 -3.57 -1.88 -7.96
N LEU A 113 -4.65 -1.14 -8.13
CA LEU A 113 -5.94 -1.42 -7.50
C LEU A 113 -6.97 -1.77 -8.55
N ARG A 114 -7.93 -2.60 -8.15
CA ARG A 114 -9.15 -2.87 -8.92
C ARG A 114 -10.37 -2.56 -8.09
N ALA A 115 -11.29 -1.79 -8.66
CA ALA A 115 -12.56 -1.51 -8.01
C ALA A 115 -13.38 -2.79 -7.95
N ARG A 116 -13.90 -3.10 -6.76
CA ARG A 116 -14.85 -4.19 -6.57
C ARG A 116 -16.16 -3.58 -6.12
N ARG A 117 -16.96 -3.16 -7.10
CA ARG A 117 -18.37 -2.83 -6.86
C ARG A 117 -19.15 -4.13 -6.64
N CYS A 118 -19.86 -4.20 -5.53
CA CYS A 118 -20.87 -5.24 -5.27
C CYS A 118 -22.22 -4.79 -5.84
#